data_AF-A0AAC8WHT5-F1
#
_entry.id   AF-A0AAC8WHT5-F1
#
_cell.length_a   1.000
_cell.length_b   1.000
_cell.length_c   1.000
_cell.angle_alpha   90.00
_cell.angle_beta   90.00
_cell.angle_gamma   90.00
#
_symmetry.space_group_name_H-M   'P 1'
#
loop_
_entity.id
_entity.type
_entity.pdbx_description
1 polymer ?
#
loop_
_entity_poly.entity_id
_entity_poly.type
_entity_poly.pdbx_seq_one_letter_code
_entity_poly.pdbx_strand_id
1 'polypeptide(L)'
;MLNSTFGLNKDYLKFIDKENSFQNENEDSYTLIFVSGAKEVFKKTGIKKAVINYIELHKENLELSIQKTENVSNQSERLQATNKEEIDKNVSNQSQIFQADKNNNALEVFNSIPVERLKRLFTLENIDFLEKFIETQRVAVITGEPVIPDYYRKLSNNKSVSIRMNEDIYNRLKKHSIDIGETVATITNYLFDMYLKEIKK
;
A
#
# COMPACT_ATOMS: atom_id res chain seq x y z
N MET A 1 1.87 -19.92 -19.60
CA MET A 1 0.48 -19.64 -19.97
C MET A 1 -0.32 -20.93 -20.02
N LEU A 2 -1.43 -20.96 -19.30
CA LEU A 2 -2.30 -22.11 -19.20
C LEU A 2 -3.24 -22.18 -20.40
N ASN A 3 -3.08 -23.22 -21.24
CA ASN A 3 -3.93 -23.43 -22.43
C ASN A 3 -5.20 -24.26 -22.15
N SER A 4 -5.47 -24.61 -20.89
CA SER A 4 -6.62 -25.42 -20.49
C SER A 4 -7.74 -24.56 -19.90
N THR A 5 -8.98 -24.84 -20.28
CA THR A 5 -10.18 -24.21 -19.69
C THR A 5 -10.79 -25.03 -18.56
N PHE A 6 -10.28 -26.25 -18.29
CA PHE A 6 -10.80 -27.19 -17.29
C PHE A 6 -12.30 -27.50 -17.42
N GLY A 7 -12.90 -27.25 -18.58
CA GLY A 7 -14.35 -27.37 -18.79
C GLY A 7 -15.19 -26.36 -17.99
N LEU A 8 -14.59 -25.25 -17.55
CA LEU A 8 -15.27 -24.12 -16.91
C LEU A 8 -15.97 -23.24 -17.96
N ASN A 9 -17.07 -22.60 -17.56
CA ASN A 9 -17.74 -21.61 -18.40
C ASN A 9 -16.98 -20.26 -18.37
N LYS A 10 -17.39 -19.30 -19.21
CA LYS A 10 -16.77 -17.97 -19.26
C LYS A 10 -16.89 -17.20 -17.93
N ASP A 11 -17.98 -17.41 -17.19
CA ASP A 11 -18.25 -16.70 -15.94
C ASP A 11 -17.29 -17.07 -14.81
N TYR A 12 -16.78 -18.30 -14.79
CA TYR A 12 -15.73 -18.71 -13.84
C TYR A 12 -14.33 -18.42 -14.38
N LEU A 13 -14.12 -18.50 -15.69
CA LEU A 13 -12.80 -18.26 -16.30
C LEU A 13 -12.30 -16.82 -16.13
N LYS A 14 -13.20 -15.84 -16.02
CA LYS A 14 -12.82 -14.42 -15.82
C LYS A 14 -12.09 -14.15 -14.51
N PHE A 15 -12.22 -15.05 -13.53
CA PHE A 15 -11.56 -14.91 -12.23
C PHE A 15 -10.16 -15.52 -12.20
N ILE A 16 -9.73 -16.19 -13.28
CA ILE A 16 -8.45 -16.88 -13.35
C ILE A 16 -7.53 -16.10 -14.28
N ASP A 17 -6.35 -15.76 -13.78
CA ASP A 17 -5.27 -15.23 -14.58
C ASP A 17 -4.58 -16.38 -15.34
N LYS A 18 -5.04 -16.60 -16.57
CA LYS A 18 -4.54 -17.68 -17.44
C LYS A 18 -3.11 -17.48 -17.91
N GLU A 19 -2.66 -16.23 -17.97
CA GLU A 19 -1.32 -15.92 -18.47
C GLU A 19 -0.28 -16.42 -17.47
N ASN A 20 -0.55 -16.16 -16.19
CA ASN A 20 0.35 -16.48 -15.09
C ASN A 20 0.08 -17.84 -14.43
N SER A 21 -1.06 -18.47 -14.69
CA SER A 21 -1.33 -19.85 -14.27
C SER A 21 -0.54 -20.87 -15.10
N PHE A 22 -0.19 -22.01 -14.50
CA PHE A 22 0.59 -23.06 -15.15
C PHE A 22 0.28 -24.46 -14.62
N GLN A 23 0.58 -25.46 -15.44
CA GLN A 23 0.56 -26.86 -15.02
C GLN A 23 1.89 -27.19 -14.34
N ASN A 24 1.86 -27.90 -13.22
CA ASN A 24 3.09 -28.32 -12.55
C ASN A 24 3.70 -29.49 -13.31
N GLU A 25 4.94 -29.33 -13.78
CA GLU A 25 5.65 -30.37 -14.52
C GLU A 25 5.92 -31.57 -13.59
N ASN A 26 5.62 -32.78 -14.07
CA ASN A 26 5.76 -34.05 -13.34
C ASN A 26 4.78 -34.27 -12.17
N GLU A 27 3.77 -33.40 -12.00
CA GLU A 27 2.69 -33.60 -11.04
C GLU A 27 1.32 -33.60 -11.72
N ASP A 28 0.37 -34.42 -11.22
CA ASP A 28 -1.04 -34.36 -11.63
C ASP A 28 -1.76 -33.17 -10.97
N SER A 29 -1.16 -31.98 -11.04
CA SER A 29 -1.61 -30.75 -10.39
C SER A 29 -1.44 -29.50 -11.28
N TYR A 30 -2.25 -28.49 -11.00
CA TYR A 30 -2.21 -27.18 -11.64
C TYR A 30 -2.09 -26.11 -10.58
N THR A 31 -1.21 -25.14 -10.81
CA THR A 31 -1.13 -23.93 -9.99
C THR A 31 -1.93 -22.84 -10.70
N LEU A 32 -3.06 -22.47 -10.10
CA LEU A 32 -3.93 -21.42 -10.61
C LEU A 32 -3.70 -20.14 -9.83
N ILE A 33 -3.54 -19.05 -10.59
CA ILE A 33 -3.47 -17.70 -10.07
C ILE A 33 -4.80 -17.03 -10.39
N PHE A 34 -5.44 -16.47 -9.37
CA PHE A 34 -6.70 -15.75 -9.51
C PHE A 34 -6.45 -14.25 -9.71
N VAL A 35 -7.44 -13.53 -10.24
CA VAL A 35 -7.37 -12.07 -10.46
C VAL A 35 -7.13 -11.25 -9.18
N SER A 36 -7.37 -11.84 -8.01
CA SER A 36 -7.00 -11.25 -6.71
C SER A 36 -5.51 -11.38 -6.38
N GLY A 37 -4.74 -12.13 -7.17
CA GLY A 37 -3.35 -12.51 -6.90
C GLY A 37 -3.18 -13.77 -6.03
N ALA A 38 -4.29 -14.36 -5.55
CA ALA A 38 -4.25 -15.61 -4.79
C ALA A 38 -3.74 -16.76 -5.67
N LYS A 39 -2.90 -17.63 -5.09
CA LYS A 39 -2.32 -18.80 -5.76
C LYS A 39 -2.78 -20.06 -5.06
N GLU A 40 -3.34 -20.99 -5.80
CA GLU A 40 -3.81 -22.27 -5.28
C GLU A 40 -3.43 -23.43 -6.19
N VAL A 41 -3.12 -24.57 -5.55
CA VAL A 41 -2.72 -25.79 -6.26
C VAL A 41 -3.90 -26.76 -6.27
N PHE A 42 -4.37 -27.11 -7.46
CA PHE A 42 -5.48 -28.03 -7.66
C PHE A 42 -5.00 -29.32 -8.29
N LYS A 43 -5.49 -30.46 -7.78
CA LYS A 43 -5.29 -31.76 -8.45
C LYS A 43 -6.06 -31.78 -9.77
N LYS A 44 -5.49 -32.43 -10.78
CA LYS A 44 -6.11 -32.60 -12.11
C LYS A 44 -7.45 -33.33 -12.04
N THR A 45 -7.55 -34.34 -11.18
CA THR A 45 -8.79 -35.08 -10.93
C THR A 45 -9.78 -34.21 -10.16
N GLY A 46 -10.92 -33.90 -10.78
CA GLY A 46 -11.98 -33.09 -10.15
C GLY A 46 -11.72 -31.59 -10.14
N ILE A 47 -10.69 -31.10 -10.87
CA ILE A 47 -10.30 -29.68 -10.90
C ILE A 47 -11.46 -28.73 -11.16
N LYS A 48 -12.36 -29.08 -12.09
CA LYS A 48 -13.53 -28.26 -12.42
C LYS A 48 -14.37 -27.92 -11.18
N LYS A 49 -14.67 -28.92 -10.35
CA LYS A 49 -15.51 -28.76 -9.15
C LYS A 49 -14.75 -28.01 -8.05
N ALA A 50 -13.46 -28.30 -7.89
CA ALA A 50 -12.63 -27.64 -6.88
C ALA A 50 -12.47 -26.14 -7.16
N VAL A 51 -12.26 -25.77 -8.43
CA VAL A 51 -12.12 -24.37 -8.84
C VAL A 51 -13.43 -23.61 -8.70
N ILE A 52 -14.57 -24.21 -9.07
CA ILE A 52 -15.89 -23.60 -8.86
C ILE A 52 -16.13 -23.34 -7.37
N ASN A 53 -15.89 -24.33 -6.51
CA ASN A 53 -16.07 -24.18 -5.07
C ASN A 53 -15.19 -23.06 -4.50
N TYR A 54 -13.93 -22.97 -4.95
CA TYR A 54 -13.03 -21.91 -4.51
C TYR A 54 -13.54 -20.52 -4.94
N ILE A 55 -13.95 -20.37 -6.20
CA ILE A 55 -14.48 -19.10 -6.70
C ILE A 55 -15.75 -18.72 -5.97
N GLU A 56 -16.65 -19.67 -5.69
CA GLU A 56 -17.88 -19.39 -4.95
C GLU A 56 -17.61 -18.97 -3.50
N LEU A 57 -16.65 -19.60 -2.83
CA LEU A 57 -16.24 -19.25 -1.47
C LEU A 57 -15.62 -17.85 -1.39
N HIS A 58 -14.90 -17.43 -2.43
CA HIS A 58 -14.17 -16.16 -2.48
C HIS A 58 -14.77 -15.14 -3.46
N LYS A 59 -16.04 -15.33 -3.85
CA LYS A 59 -16.69 -14.62 -4.95
C LYS A 59 -16.65 -13.11 -4.78
N GLU A 60 -16.98 -12.61 -3.59
CA GLU A 60 -17.00 -11.18 -3.28
C GLU A 60 -15.64 -10.51 -3.51
N ASN A 61 -14.56 -11.13 -3.02
CA ASN A 61 -13.20 -10.62 -3.17
C ASN A 61 -12.73 -10.65 -4.63
N LEU A 62 -13.06 -11.73 -5.35
CA LEU A 62 -12.72 -11.88 -6.75
C LEU A 62 -13.47 -10.85 -7.63
N GLU A 63 -14.74 -10.57 -7.34
CA GLU A 63 -15.53 -9.54 -8.03
C GLU A 63 -15.00 -8.13 -7.77
N LEU A 64 -14.61 -7.81 -6.52
CA LEU A 64 -13.96 -6.54 -6.19
C LEU A 64 -12.64 -6.34 -6.95
N SER A 65 -11.87 -7.41 -7.13
CA SER A 65 -10.59 -7.37 -7.86
C SER A 65 -10.78 -7.07 -9.35
N ILE A 66 -11.85 -7.59 -9.96
CA ILE A 66 -12.23 -7.27 -11.35
C ILE A 66 -12.63 -5.80 -11.47
N GLN A 67 -13.53 -5.31 -10.62
CA GLN A 67 -13.97 -3.91 -10.66
C GLN A 67 -12.81 -2.92 -10.48
N LYS A 68 -11.86 -3.24 -9.59
CA LYS A 68 -10.65 -2.45 -9.40
C LYS A 68 -9.80 -2.37 -10.68
N THR A 69 -9.67 -3.48 -11.39
CA THR A 69 -8.89 -3.56 -12.64
C THR A 69 -9.57 -2.77 -13.77
N GLU A 70 -10.90 -2.90 -13.93
CA GLU A 70 -11.67 -2.16 -14.93
C GLU A 70 -11.61 -0.65 -14.70
N ASN A 71 -11.70 -0.20 -13.45
CA ASN A 71 -11.60 1.21 -13.10
C ASN A 71 -10.21 1.81 -13.38
N VAL A 72 -9.14 1.03 -13.23
CA VAL A 72 -7.76 1.45 -13.54
C VAL A 72 -7.53 1.58 -15.06
N SER A 73 -8.12 0.66 -15.85
CA SER A 73 -8.06 0.71 -17.32
C SER A 73 -8.78 1.95 -17.87
N ASN A 74 -10.00 2.23 -17.36
CA ASN A 74 -10.79 3.40 -17.76
C ASN A 74 -10.15 4.74 -17.37
N GLN A 75 -9.36 4.76 -16.29
CA GLN A 75 -8.58 5.94 -15.94
C GLN A 75 -7.40 6.15 -16.90
N SER A 76 -6.64 5.11 -17.24
CA SER A 76 -5.47 5.22 -18.13
C SER A 76 -5.82 5.79 -19.51
N GLU A 77 -6.99 5.47 -20.06
CA GLU A 77 -7.48 6.03 -21.32
C GLU A 77 -7.84 7.52 -21.22
N ARG A 78 -8.41 7.97 -20.09
CA ARG A 78 -8.76 9.40 -19.86
C ARG A 78 -7.52 10.28 -19.66
N LEU A 79 -6.40 9.72 -19.18
CA LEU A 79 -5.17 10.48 -18.91
C LEU A 79 -4.39 10.91 -20.15
N GLN A 80 -4.66 10.31 -21.30
CA GLN A 80 -4.04 10.72 -22.57
C GLN A 80 -4.69 11.97 -23.19
N ALA A 81 -5.82 12.44 -22.65
CA ALA A 81 -6.67 13.44 -23.30
C ALA A 81 -6.64 14.86 -22.71
N THR A 82 -5.82 15.18 -21.69
CA THR A 82 -5.87 16.53 -21.08
C THR A 82 -4.47 17.12 -20.86
N ASN A 83 -4.07 17.95 -21.82
CA ASN A 83 -2.86 18.78 -21.76
C ASN A 83 -3.09 20.06 -20.93
N LYS A 84 -2.18 20.28 -19.97
CA LYS A 84 -1.35 21.50 -19.79
C LYS A 84 -2.09 22.86 -19.75
N GLU A 85 -2.59 23.31 -18.58
CA GLU A 85 -2.62 24.77 -18.26
C GLU A 85 -2.91 25.20 -16.80
N GLU A 86 -3.36 24.37 -15.85
CA GLU A 86 -3.83 24.90 -14.54
C GLU A 86 -2.98 24.49 -13.30
N ILE A 87 -1.70 24.85 -13.24
CA ILE A 87 -0.83 24.45 -12.10
C ILE A 87 -0.73 25.48 -10.96
N ASP A 88 -1.07 26.76 -11.15
CA ASP A 88 -0.60 27.78 -10.19
C ASP A 88 -1.56 28.25 -9.07
N LYS A 89 -2.80 27.76 -8.97
CA LYS A 89 -3.77 28.32 -8.00
C LYS A 89 -4.11 27.48 -6.76
N ASN A 90 -3.68 26.21 -6.69
CA ASN A 90 -4.23 25.26 -5.70
C ASN A 90 -3.40 25.03 -4.42
N VAL A 91 -2.33 25.80 -4.17
CA VAL A 91 -1.53 25.66 -2.94
C VAL A 91 -2.26 26.21 -1.70
N SER A 92 -3.20 27.15 -1.86
CA SER A 92 -3.86 27.82 -0.73
C SER A 92 -4.92 26.98 0.01
N ASN A 93 -5.38 25.86 -0.56
CA ASN A 93 -6.46 25.03 0.02
C ASN A 93 -5.95 23.83 0.83
N GLN A 94 -4.62 23.67 0.98
CA GLN A 94 -4.03 22.50 1.65
C GLN A 94 -4.29 22.45 3.17
N SER A 95 -4.61 23.57 3.81
CA SER A 95 -4.89 23.64 5.26
C SER A 95 -6.30 23.18 5.65
N GLN A 96 -7.26 23.14 4.72
CA GLN A 96 -8.66 22.81 5.03
C GLN A 96 -8.97 21.31 4.96
N ILE A 97 -8.20 20.53 4.20
CA ILE A 97 -8.47 19.09 3.99
C ILE A 97 -8.13 18.26 5.24
N PHE A 98 -7.20 18.71 6.08
CA PHE A 98 -6.80 17.98 7.29
C PHE A 98 -7.74 18.21 8.49
N GLN A 99 -8.82 18.98 8.35
CA GLN A 99 -9.82 19.18 9.40
C GLN A 99 -11.13 18.42 9.17
N ALA A 100 -11.22 17.53 8.17
CA ALA A 100 -12.43 16.76 7.92
C ALA A 100 -12.53 15.54 8.86
N ASP A 101 -13.19 15.77 10.00
CA ASP A 101 -14.08 14.89 10.76
C ASP A 101 -13.73 13.41 10.96
N LYS A 102 -13.70 13.02 12.24
CA LYS A 102 -13.61 11.65 12.76
C LYS A 102 -14.74 10.69 12.31
N ASN A 103 -15.67 11.14 11.47
CA ASN A 103 -16.86 10.40 11.05
C ASN A 103 -16.97 10.20 9.53
N ASN A 104 -15.99 10.66 8.74
CA ASN A 104 -16.05 10.47 7.29
C ASN A 104 -15.39 9.15 6.89
N ASN A 105 -16.14 8.36 6.11
CA ASN A 105 -15.70 7.10 5.55
C ASN A 105 -14.37 7.33 4.82
N ALA A 106 -13.30 6.63 5.20
CA ALA A 106 -11.97 6.84 4.59
C ALA A 106 -11.99 6.76 3.04
N LEU A 107 -12.96 6.03 2.50
CA LEU A 107 -13.26 5.94 1.06
C LEU A 107 -13.74 7.26 0.44
N GLU A 108 -14.59 8.01 1.12
CA GLU A 108 -15.11 9.30 0.64
C GLU A 108 -14.04 10.38 0.66
N VAL A 109 -13.23 10.41 1.73
CA VAL A 109 -12.06 11.30 1.81
C VAL A 109 -11.09 10.98 0.67
N PHE A 110 -10.81 9.69 0.42
CA PHE A 110 -9.93 9.27 -0.66
C PHE A 110 -10.47 9.65 -2.04
N ASN A 111 -11.77 9.44 -2.29
CA ASN A 111 -12.43 9.78 -3.55
C ASN A 111 -12.53 11.30 -3.79
N SER A 112 -12.41 12.12 -2.73
CA SER A 112 -12.37 13.58 -2.84
C SER A 112 -10.98 14.13 -3.24
N ILE A 113 -9.93 13.29 -3.19
CA ILE A 113 -8.56 13.72 -3.53
C ILE A 113 -8.47 13.91 -5.05
N PRO A 114 -8.08 15.09 -5.55
CA PRO A 114 -7.91 15.34 -6.97
C PRO A 114 -6.95 14.34 -7.61
N VAL A 115 -7.33 13.79 -8.76
CA VAL A 115 -6.56 12.77 -9.49
C VAL A 115 -5.15 13.26 -9.81
N GLU A 116 -4.97 14.55 -10.05
CA GLU A 116 -3.67 15.19 -10.33
C GLU A 116 -2.74 15.15 -9.11
N ARG A 117 -3.31 15.22 -7.91
CA ARG A 117 -2.56 15.08 -6.66
C ARG A 117 -2.17 13.62 -6.43
N LEU A 118 -3.04 12.68 -6.80
CA LEU A 118 -2.72 11.25 -6.78
C LEU A 118 -1.61 10.92 -7.78
N LYS A 119 -1.67 11.44 -9.03
CA LYS A 119 -0.62 11.25 -10.04
C LYS A 119 0.74 11.75 -9.59
N ARG A 120 0.80 12.86 -8.84
CA ARG A 120 2.05 13.35 -8.25
C ARG A 120 2.65 12.37 -7.25
N LEU A 121 1.85 11.55 -6.57
CA LEU A 121 2.35 10.50 -5.68
C LEU A 121 2.91 9.29 -6.45
N PHE A 122 2.55 9.10 -7.72
CA PHE A 122 2.99 7.97 -8.55
C PHE A 122 3.99 8.40 -9.64
N THR A 123 4.95 9.25 -9.30
CA THR A 123 6.15 9.49 -10.13
C THR A 123 7.22 8.44 -9.79
N LEU A 124 8.17 8.17 -10.69
CA LEU A 124 9.25 7.19 -10.42
C LEU A 124 10.00 7.48 -9.10
N GLU A 125 10.36 8.74 -8.83
CA GLU A 125 10.97 9.15 -7.55
C GLU A 125 10.08 8.88 -6.34
N ASN A 126 8.77 9.07 -6.48
CA ASN A 126 7.82 8.84 -5.40
C ASN A 126 7.47 7.36 -5.26
N ILE A 127 7.57 6.56 -6.32
CA ILE A 127 7.43 5.10 -6.27
C ILE A 127 8.58 4.51 -5.46
N ASP A 128 9.84 4.93 -5.69
CA ASP A 128 10.98 4.48 -4.89
C ASP A 128 10.83 4.86 -3.40
N PHE A 129 10.31 6.05 -3.13
CA PHE A 129 9.99 6.49 -1.76
C PHE A 129 8.85 5.67 -1.16
N LEU A 130 7.77 5.41 -1.93
CA LEU A 130 6.62 4.62 -1.51
C LEU A 130 7.00 3.15 -1.28
N GLU A 131 7.89 2.58 -2.09
CA GLU A 131 8.43 1.23 -1.90
C GLU A 131 9.25 1.15 -0.63
N LYS A 132 10.18 2.08 -0.39
CA LYS A 132 10.92 2.17 0.88
C LYS A 132 10.00 2.39 2.08
N PHE A 133 8.96 3.22 1.92
CA PHE A 133 7.96 3.46 2.95
C PHE A 133 7.16 2.19 3.23
N ILE A 134 6.71 1.48 2.20
CA ILE A 134 6.00 0.20 2.32
C ILE A 134 6.91 -0.86 2.94
N GLU A 135 8.17 -0.96 2.57
CA GLU A 135 9.13 -1.87 3.19
C GLU A 135 9.33 -1.54 4.67
N THR A 136 9.51 -0.26 5.01
CA THR A 136 9.66 0.20 6.40
C THR A 136 8.40 -0.09 7.22
N GLN A 137 7.22 0.13 6.66
CA GLN A 137 5.92 -0.16 7.29
C GLN A 137 5.64 -1.66 7.38
N ARG A 138 6.05 -2.44 6.37
CA ARG A 138 5.89 -3.90 6.36
C ARG A 138 6.82 -4.56 7.38
N VAL A 139 8.03 -4.02 7.58
CA VAL A 139 8.89 -4.38 8.70
C VAL A 139 8.17 -4.07 10.02
N ALA A 140 7.63 -2.86 10.20
CA ALA A 140 6.88 -2.48 11.41
C ALA A 140 5.62 -3.34 11.68
N VAL A 141 4.90 -3.77 10.64
CA VAL A 141 3.71 -4.62 10.74
C VAL A 141 4.07 -6.08 11.08
N ILE A 142 5.22 -6.56 10.61
CA ILE A 142 5.69 -7.94 10.87
C ILE A 142 6.41 -8.06 12.22
N THR A 143 7.11 -7.01 12.68
CA THR A 143 7.90 -7.04 13.93
C THR A 143 7.21 -6.43 15.14
N GLY A 144 6.03 -5.81 14.95
CA GLY A 144 5.35 -5.05 15.99
C GLY A 144 5.99 -3.67 16.17
N GLU A 145 5.34 -2.66 15.61
CA GLU A 145 5.69 -1.23 15.63
C GLU A 145 7.04 -0.87 14.94
N PRO A 146 7.21 0.37 14.45
CA PRO A 146 8.54 0.88 14.12
C PRO A 146 9.34 1.02 15.42
N VAL A 147 9.92 -0.09 15.84
CA VAL A 147 10.76 -0.17 17.04
C VAL A 147 12.01 0.68 16.78
N ILE A 148 12.14 1.82 17.48
CA ILE A 148 13.39 2.58 17.51
C ILE A 148 14.52 1.58 17.80
N PRO A 149 15.58 1.50 16.96
CA PRO A 149 16.60 0.48 17.16
C PRO A 149 17.24 0.55 18.55
N ASP A 150 17.51 -0.60 19.17
CA ASP A 150 18.06 -0.72 20.53
C ASP A 150 19.32 0.10 20.77
N TYR A 151 20.11 0.33 19.71
CA TYR A 151 21.25 1.23 19.75
C TYR A 151 20.86 2.61 20.29
N TYR A 152 19.78 3.22 19.77
CA TYR A 152 19.36 4.57 20.17
C TYR A 152 18.77 4.61 21.58
N ARG A 153 18.11 3.53 22.02
CA ARG A 153 17.60 3.41 23.41
C ARG A 153 18.70 3.44 24.46
N LYS A 154 19.87 2.92 24.09
CA LYS A 154 21.05 2.81 24.96
C LYS A 154 21.99 4.02 24.84
N LEU A 155 21.70 4.97 23.95
CA LEU A 155 22.51 6.18 23.81
C LEU A 155 22.39 7.06 25.05
N SER A 156 23.53 7.49 25.59
CA SER A 156 23.57 8.46 26.66
C SER A 156 23.26 9.86 26.14
N ASN A 157 22.26 10.52 26.72
CA ASN A 157 21.97 11.94 26.46
C ASN A 157 22.91 12.84 27.28
N ASN A 158 24.16 12.96 26.84
CA ASN A 158 25.23 13.67 27.56
C ASN A 158 25.36 15.17 27.20
N LYS A 159 24.55 15.66 26.26
CA LYS A 159 24.49 17.07 25.84
C LYS A 159 23.03 17.56 25.80
N SER A 160 22.82 18.78 26.27
CA SER A 160 21.52 19.46 26.21
C SER A 160 21.51 20.48 25.08
N VAL A 161 20.43 20.50 24.29
CA VAL A 161 20.17 21.48 23.24
C VAL A 161 18.73 21.96 23.37
N SER A 162 18.51 23.26 23.22
CA SER A 162 17.17 23.85 23.18
C SER A 162 16.71 23.96 21.72
N ILE A 163 15.54 23.38 21.42
CA ILE A 163 14.94 23.36 20.08
C ILE A 163 13.58 24.07 20.16
N ARG A 164 13.37 25.06 19.31
CA ARG A 164 12.03 25.65 19.10
C ARG A 164 11.27 24.81 18.08
N MET A 165 10.04 24.45 18.42
CA MET A 165 9.12 23.71 17.55
C MET A 165 7.69 24.23 17.72
N ASN A 166 6.83 23.91 16.76
CA ASN A 166 5.40 24.21 16.86
C ASN A 166 4.76 23.41 18.02
N GLU A 167 3.83 24.05 18.73
CA GLU A 167 3.19 23.50 19.92
C GLU A 167 2.41 22.20 19.65
N ASP A 168 1.62 22.16 18.58
CA ASP A 168 0.84 20.96 18.23
C ASP A 168 1.74 19.79 17.84
N ILE A 169 2.83 20.09 17.11
CA ILE A 169 3.84 19.08 16.74
C ILE A 169 4.50 18.52 18.00
N TYR A 170 4.90 19.38 18.94
CA TYR A 170 5.48 18.95 20.21
C TYR A 170 4.52 18.05 20.99
N ASN A 171 3.25 18.46 21.12
CA ASN A 171 2.25 17.72 21.88
C ASN A 171 2.00 16.33 21.28
N ARG A 172 1.95 16.21 19.94
CA ARG A 172 1.85 14.92 19.26
C ARG A 172 3.08 14.05 19.48
N LEU A 173 4.29 14.62 19.36
CA LEU A 173 5.55 13.91 19.60
C LEU A 173 5.62 13.40 21.06
N LYS A 174 5.24 14.25 22.01
CA LYS A 174 5.21 13.91 23.44
C LYS A 174 4.23 12.78 23.72
N LYS A 175 3.01 12.84 23.16
CA LYS A 175 2.03 11.76 23.30
C LYS A 175 2.57 10.45 22.73
N HIS A 176 3.08 10.48 21.50
CA HIS A 176 3.65 9.30 20.85
C HIS A 176 4.79 8.68 21.66
N SER A 177 5.66 9.50 22.27
CA SER A 177 6.74 9.01 23.13
C SER A 177 6.23 8.19 24.32
N ILE A 178 5.11 8.60 24.92
CA ILE A 178 4.48 7.85 26.01
C ILE A 178 3.90 6.54 25.49
N ASP A 179 3.21 6.58 24.35
CA ASP A 179 2.54 5.41 23.76
C ASP A 179 3.53 4.26 23.47
N ILE A 180 4.75 4.59 23.00
CA ILE A 180 5.79 3.59 22.69
C ILE A 180 6.79 3.34 23.83
N GLY A 181 6.61 3.99 24.99
CA GLY A 181 7.50 3.84 26.15
C GLY A 181 8.91 4.43 25.97
N GLU A 182 9.05 5.47 25.15
CA GLU A 182 10.34 6.10 24.82
C GLU A 182 10.42 7.55 25.27
N THR A 183 11.63 8.11 25.30
CA THR A 183 11.81 9.54 25.56
C THR A 183 11.76 10.37 24.28
N VAL A 184 11.28 11.61 24.37
CA VAL A 184 11.34 12.59 23.26
C VAL A 184 12.76 12.75 22.73
N ALA A 185 13.77 12.69 23.60
CA ALA A 185 15.18 12.76 23.22
C ALA A 185 15.61 11.54 22.39
N THR A 186 15.21 10.33 22.78
CA THR A 186 15.49 9.09 22.03
C THR A 186 14.92 9.17 20.61
N ILE A 187 13.66 9.59 20.48
CA ILE A 187 13.00 9.75 19.19
C ILE A 187 13.70 10.82 18.35
N THR A 188 14.05 11.95 18.96
CA THR A 188 14.69 13.07 18.26
C THR A 188 16.10 12.69 17.77
N ASN A 189 16.88 11.98 18.58
CA ASN A 189 18.20 11.46 18.18
C ASN A 189 18.09 10.51 16.99
N TYR A 190 17.10 9.62 17.00
CA TYR A 190 16.84 8.70 15.89
C TYR A 190 16.49 9.45 14.60
N LEU A 191 15.56 10.41 14.67
CA LEU A 191 15.14 11.20 13.51
C LEU A 191 16.27 12.03 12.91
N PHE A 192 17.08 12.68 13.75
CA PHE A 192 18.23 13.46 13.27
C PHE A 192 19.29 12.61 12.61
N ASP A 193 19.63 11.45 13.19
CA ASP A 193 20.63 10.56 12.58
C ASP A 193 20.13 9.96 11.26
N MET A 194 18.84 9.59 11.17
CA MET A 194 18.22 9.14 9.92
C MET A 194 18.29 10.23 8.85
N TYR A 195 17.88 11.45 9.16
CA TYR A 195 17.95 12.59 8.25
C TYR A 195 19.39 12.88 7.78
N LEU A 196 20.36 12.86 8.69
CA LEU A 196 21.76 13.09 8.36
C LEU A 196 22.36 11.97 7.49
N LYS A 197 21.88 10.72 7.64
CA LYS A 197 22.30 9.61 6.78
C LYS A 197 21.71 9.71 5.37
N GLU A 198 20.50 10.24 5.23
CA GLU A 198 19.88 10.46 3.91
C GLU A 198 20.57 11.57 3.13
N ILE A 199 20.95 12.69 3.76
CA ILE A 199 21.69 13.78 3.09
C ILE A 199 23.08 13.33 2.61
N LYS A 200 23.67 12.31 3.24
CA LYS A 200 25.01 11.80 2.91
C LYS A 200 25.03 10.76 1.78
N LYS A 201 23.87 10.36 1.26
CA LYS A 201 23.75 9.54 0.06
C LYS A 201 23.65 10.41 -1.18
#